data_AF-A0A7C5I030-F1
#
_entry.id   AF-A0A7C5I030-F1
#
_cell.length_a   1.000
_cell.length_b   1.000
_cell.length_c   1.000
_cell.angle_alpha   90.00
_cell.angle_beta   90.00
_cell.angle_gamma   90.00
#
_symmetry.space_group_name_H-M   'P 1'
#
loop_
_entity.id
_entity.type
_entity.pdbx_description
1 polymer ?
#
loop_
_entity_poly.entity_id
_entity_poly.type
_entity_poly.pdbx_seq_one_letter_code
_entity_poly.pdbx_strand_id
1 'polypeptide(L)'
;MLLKKAMAVFGVMIFAFCLSSADLLSQLKGKSQNKAHTAGEAKLGQKIYTLCPGEEFVYGKIGLFDDGQLKYTLAVIRKPSSEKPIYEANFDPYASRPVGEPVMKLNNNPRAYEKYDFWLIFNGRKFGPYDRILDMTQNDPDIDNWVSRDGKHISFCGVKGQKYYPIINNQAYVPFWTTGQAPSYDARSGKSTNSIEWSQANFRLYENGPKVLDGWKSIKQITYSEDGTKLMYVGARDNRNEKYVYVNHEKIAGPYYLVSKAGFIPGTNKVYCAGFNIHNNYKQVILGDKRVDIPDGSGVTNFHVNENKIVFTIETRVPEMSAKYGALARKFTVMEYDVKTGNISRHGEYWKTLNVHEFNGSFYYETLSKDEEFLYLTYGGRWLAKKKVKDGPAFILYARDVVTPDGTLYLAYRKAKPDGNIEKARKFTYVITKNGVKVAEYDAVFAERARLNESNGEPFFVFYLDQAVGALDRMFYYGGSEIRSDGYVMETVCAPESLNVYSIVRTADTRRRVYKNGKPADELIRDGVTEVVVSGDGSIYAALVSNT
;
A
#
# COMPACT_ATOMS: atom_id res chain seq x y z
N MET A 1 -22.16 21.55 55.00
CA MET A 1 -21.52 22.03 56.24
C MET A 1 -20.47 21.00 56.63
N LEU A 2 -19.22 21.42 56.83
CA LEU A 2 -18.03 20.64 57.26
C LEU A 2 -17.37 19.64 56.28
N LEU A 3 -16.33 20.13 55.60
CA LEU A 3 -14.93 19.65 55.62
C LEU A 3 -14.64 18.12 55.56
N LYS A 4 -13.97 17.64 54.49
CA LYS A 4 -12.50 17.41 54.47
C LYS A 4 -11.97 16.73 53.18
N LYS A 5 -10.95 17.42 52.62
CA LYS A 5 -9.72 16.95 51.92
C LYS A 5 -9.81 16.40 50.49
N ALA A 6 -8.93 16.73 49.55
CA ALA A 6 -7.93 17.81 49.38
C ALA A 6 -7.31 17.69 47.97
N MET A 7 -7.26 18.82 47.24
CA MET A 7 -6.18 19.39 46.39
C MET A 7 -5.38 18.49 45.42
N ALA A 8 -5.32 18.76 44.10
CA ALA A 8 -4.67 19.89 43.38
C ALA A 8 -3.18 20.07 43.74
N VAL A 9 -2.22 20.14 42.81
CA VAL A 9 -1.82 21.38 42.11
C VAL A 9 -0.77 21.09 40.99
N PHE A 10 -0.83 21.91 39.95
CA PHE A 10 0.03 22.11 38.77
C PHE A 10 1.29 22.97 39.06
N GLY A 11 2.37 22.84 38.26
CA GLY A 11 3.14 24.00 37.74
C GLY A 11 4.49 24.42 38.38
N VAL A 12 5.59 24.11 37.68
CA VAL A 12 6.81 24.90 37.31
C VAL A 12 7.41 25.96 38.27
N MET A 13 8.73 25.87 38.55
CA MET A 13 9.66 27.02 38.50
C MET A 13 11.17 26.66 38.43
N ILE A 14 11.95 27.62 37.92
CA ILE A 14 13.33 27.66 37.40
C ILE A 14 14.36 28.05 38.48
N PHE A 15 15.65 27.69 38.33
CA PHE A 15 16.78 28.46 38.88
C PHE A 15 17.99 28.48 37.93
N ALA A 16 18.64 29.64 37.84
CA ALA A 16 19.86 29.96 37.07
C ALA A 16 20.97 30.45 38.02
N PHE A 17 22.25 30.30 37.65
CA PHE A 17 23.36 31.16 38.10
C PHE A 17 24.53 31.15 37.09
N CYS A 18 25.09 32.34 36.83
CA CYS A 18 26.18 32.67 35.89
C CYS A 18 27.57 32.54 36.54
N LEU A 19 28.63 32.33 35.72
CA LEU A 19 29.98 32.91 35.84
C LEU A 19 30.80 32.66 34.55
N SER A 20 31.81 33.51 34.35
CA SER A 20 32.27 34.15 33.10
C SER A 20 33.43 33.50 32.31
N SER A 21 33.24 33.49 31.00
CA SER A 21 34.12 33.67 29.81
C SER A 21 35.62 34.08 29.87
N ALA A 22 36.42 33.81 30.91
CA ALA A 22 37.87 34.13 30.89
C ALA A 22 38.82 32.93 31.13
N ASP A 23 38.39 31.88 31.82
CA ASP A 23 39.28 30.75 32.14
C ASP A 23 39.36 29.67 31.05
N LEU A 24 38.34 29.57 30.18
CA LEU A 24 38.30 28.55 29.11
C LEU A 24 39.22 28.92 27.91
N LEU A 25 39.59 30.19 27.78
CA LEU A 25 40.40 30.70 26.66
C LEU A 25 41.92 30.61 26.93
N SER A 26 42.34 30.35 28.17
CA SER A 26 43.77 30.15 28.51
C SER A 26 44.24 28.70 28.32
N GLN A 27 43.34 27.72 28.42
CA GLN A 27 43.69 26.30 28.26
C GLN A 27 43.78 25.82 26.81
N LEU A 28 43.28 26.59 25.84
CA LEU A 28 43.26 26.19 24.41
C LEU A 28 44.44 26.74 23.55
N LYS A 29 45.39 27.49 24.12
CA LYS A 29 46.52 28.07 23.34
C LYS A 29 47.89 27.45 23.60
N GLY A 30 47.99 26.40 24.41
CA GLY A 30 49.23 25.68 24.70
C GLY A 30 49.42 24.40 23.89
N LYS A 31 49.73 24.54 22.59
CA LYS A 31 50.54 23.64 21.73
C LYS A 31 50.73 22.19 22.20
N SER A 32 50.24 21.22 21.42
CA SER A 32 51.05 20.54 20.38
C SER A 32 52.37 19.96 20.94
N GLN A 33 52.38 18.67 21.28
CA GLN A 33 53.51 17.74 21.03
C GLN A 33 53.09 16.27 21.25
N ASN A 34 53.68 15.39 20.44
CA ASN A 34 53.37 13.96 20.23
C ASN A 34 53.42 13.04 21.47
N LYS A 35 52.44 12.13 21.63
CA LYS A 35 52.57 10.65 21.58
C LYS A 35 51.34 9.97 22.23
N ALA A 36 51.03 8.78 21.69
CA ALA A 36 49.86 7.92 21.96
C ALA A 36 49.62 7.53 23.44
N HIS A 37 48.35 7.49 23.87
CA HIS A 37 47.61 6.26 24.25
C HIS A 37 46.21 6.58 24.85
N THR A 38 45.20 5.83 24.36
CA THR A 38 43.93 5.40 24.99
C THR A 38 42.80 6.39 25.35
N ALA A 39 41.68 6.18 24.62
CA ALA A 39 40.32 5.86 25.11
C ALA A 39 39.44 6.96 25.74
N GLY A 40 38.27 7.16 25.11
CA GLY A 40 37.06 7.67 25.77
C GLY A 40 36.08 8.42 24.86
N GLU A 41 35.46 7.76 23.88
CA GLU A 41 34.26 8.29 23.21
C GLU A 41 33.09 8.35 24.20
N ALA A 42 32.59 9.55 24.51
CA ALA A 42 31.34 9.74 25.23
C ALA A 42 30.17 9.86 24.24
N LYS A 43 29.36 8.79 24.17
CA LYS A 43 28.12 8.69 23.39
C LYS A 43 27.03 9.63 23.95
N LEU A 44 26.36 10.40 23.08
CA LEU A 44 25.12 11.11 23.41
C LEU A 44 23.99 10.10 23.67
N GLY A 45 23.40 10.16 24.86
CA GLY A 45 22.28 9.29 25.26
C GLY A 45 20.94 9.74 24.67
N GLN A 46 20.35 8.91 23.80
CA GLN A 46 18.91 8.96 23.53
C GLN A 46 18.15 8.70 24.85
N LYS A 47 17.24 9.58 25.22
CA LYS A 47 16.38 9.38 26.40
C LYS A 47 15.32 8.33 26.06
N ILE A 48 15.53 7.11 26.56
CA ILE A 48 14.60 6.00 26.40
C ILE A 48 13.50 6.12 27.47
N TYR A 49 12.25 6.23 27.04
CA TYR A 49 11.10 6.21 27.95
C TYR A 49 10.86 4.77 28.41
N THR A 50 10.89 4.54 29.72
CA THR A 50 10.68 3.22 30.31
C THR A 50 9.31 3.15 30.98
N LEU A 51 8.50 2.16 30.58
CA LEU A 51 7.20 1.90 31.24
C LEU A 51 7.39 1.10 32.54
N CYS A 52 8.47 0.31 32.60
CA CYS A 52 8.94 -0.46 33.76
C CYS A 52 10.48 -0.57 33.69
N PRO A 53 11.18 -0.88 34.80
CA PRO A 53 12.63 -1.04 34.80
C PRO A 53 13.10 -2.07 33.75
N GLY A 54 13.96 -1.64 32.83
CA GLY A 54 14.50 -2.50 31.76
C GLY A 54 13.58 -2.74 30.57
N GLU A 55 12.42 -2.08 30.50
CA GLU A 55 11.52 -2.14 29.34
C GLU A 55 11.47 -0.77 28.64
N GLU A 56 11.86 -0.74 27.37
CA GLU A 56 11.90 0.44 26.54
C GLU A 56 10.59 0.59 25.76
N PHE A 57 9.94 1.75 25.82
CA PHE A 57 8.80 2.07 24.96
C PHE A 57 9.27 2.29 23.51
N VAL A 58 8.55 1.67 22.57
CA VAL A 58 8.87 1.74 21.12
C VAL A 58 7.82 2.53 20.38
N TYR A 59 6.55 2.19 20.58
CA TYR A 59 5.42 2.71 19.83
C TYR A 59 4.14 2.64 20.66
N GLY A 60 3.19 3.53 20.41
CA GLY A 60 1.86 3.43 20.99
C GLY A 60 0.79 4.08 20.13
N LYS A 61 -0.45 3.60 20.25
CA LYS A 61 -1.63 4.12 19.54
C LYS A 61 -2.82 4.15 20.48
N ILE A 62 -3.63 5.19 20.35
CA ILE A 62 -4.95 5.29 20.95
C ILE A 62 -5.93 5.30 19.78
N GLY A 63 -6.82 4.31 19.74
CA GLY A 63 -7.91 4.30 18.78
C GLY A 63 -9.15 4.94 19.39
N LEU A 64 -9.91 5.66 18.56
CA LEU A 64 -11.17 6.30 18.93
C LEU A 64 -12.32 5.68 18.13
N PHE A 65 -13.53 5.76 18.68
CA PHE A 65 -14.77 5.55 17.93
C PHE A 65 -15.10 6.81 17.11
N ASP A 66 -16.04 6.68 16.17
CA ASP A 66 -16.51 7.80 15.33
C ASP A 66 -17.09 8.96 16.17
N ASP A 67 -17.60 8.67 17.36
CA ASP A 67 -18.11 9.66 18.32
C ASP A 67 -17.00 10.30 19.19
N GLY A 68 -15.74 9.95 18.94
CA GLY A 68 -14.56 10.45 19.66
C GLY A 68 -14.26 9.75 20.99
N GLN A 69 -15.07 8.78 21.42
CA GLN A 69 -14.79 8.04 22.66
C GLN A 69 -13.58 7.10 22.49
N LEU A 70 -12.89 6.81 23.60
CA LEU A 70 -11.78 5.86 23.62
C LEU A 70 -12.25 4.46 23.19
N LYS A 71 -11.71 3.97 22.08
CA LYS A 71 -11.95 2.61 21.58
C LYS A 71 -10.94 1.63 22.14
N TYR A 72 -9.64 1.94 22.07
CA TYR A 72 -8.59 1.07 22.59
C TYR A 72 -7.28 1.80 22.88
N THR A 73 -6.41 1.16 23.63
CA THR A 73 -5.01 1.57 23.85
C THR A 73 -4.06 0.45 23.42
N LEU A 74 -2.97 0.83 22.77
CA LEU A 74 -1.91 -0.08 22.36
C LEU A 74 -0.54 0.53 22.66
N ALA A 75 0.38 -0.29 23.16
CA ALA A 75 1.79 0.03 23.29
C ALA A 75 2.65 -1.16 22.85
N VAL A 76 3.80 -0.87 22.26
CA VAL A 76 4.87 -1.85 22.01
C VAL A 76 6.05 -1.45 22.87
N ILE A 77 6.55 -2.43 23.62
CA ILE A 77 7.74 -2.29 24.44
C ILE A 77 8.78 -3.32 24.02
N ARG A 78 10.04 -3.06 24.34
CA ARG A 78 11.13 -3.97 24.06
C ARG A 78 12.12 -4.08 25.21
N LYS A 79 12.85 -5.19 25.27
CA LYS A 79 13.92 -5.44 26.24
C LYS A 79 15.14 -6.03 25.52
N PRO A 80 16.36 -5.56 25.81
CA PRO A 80 17.58 -6.12 25.22
C PRO A 80 17.68 -7.63 25.44
N SER A 81 18.04 -8.36 24.39
CA SER A 81 18.19 -9.82 24.34
C SER A 81 19.33 -10.13 23.36
N SER A 82 20.57 -9.97 23.82
CA SER A 82 21.78 -9.98 22.97
C SER A 82 22.23 -11.37 22.53
N GLU A 83 21.78 -12.42 23.20
CA GLU A 83 22.25 -13.80 23.00
C GLU A 83 21.29 -14.68 22.18
N LYS A 84 20.12 -14.16 21.78
CA LYS A 84 19.12 -14.98 21.09
C LYS A 84 19.47 -15.18 19.61
N PRO A 85 19.20 -16.37 19.05
CA PRO A 85 19.26 -16.59 17.61
C PRO A 85 18.13 -15.81 16.93
N ILE A 86 18.47 -14.97 15.96
CA ILE A 86 17.49 -14.22 15.17
C ILE A 86 17.19 -14.99 13.90
N TYR A 87 15.90 -15.17 13.62
CA TYR A 87 15.45 -15.77 12.38
C TYR A 87 14.78 -14.72 11.51
N GLU A 88 15.15 -14.68 10.25
CA GLU A 88 14.56 -13.79 9.26
C GLU A 88 14.24 -14.58 7.99
N ALA A 89 13.17 -14.19 7.32
CA ALA A 89 13.00 -14.58 5.94
C ALA A 89 13.86 -13.64 5.06
N ASN A 90 14.32 -14.12 3.91
CA ASN A 90 15.19 -13.36 2.98
C ASN A 90 14.44 -12.20 2.28
N PHE A 91 13.80 -11.31 3.04
CA PHE A 91 13.22 -10.05 2.58
C PHE A 91 13.12 -9.08 3.76
N ASP A 92 13.15 -7.78 3.46
CA ASP A 92 12.93 -6.74 4.47
C ASP A 92 11.42 -6.72 4.81
N PRO A 93 11.01 -6.90 6.08
CA PRO A 93 9.60 -6.86 6.48
C PRO A 93 8.91 -5.52 6.17
N TYR A 94 9.68 -4.47 5.90
CA TYR A 94 9.19 -3.14 5.56
C TYR A 94 9.37 -2.76 4.07
N ALA A 95 9.67 -3.73 3.20
CA ALA A 95 9.78 -3.52 1.75
C ALA A 95 8.79 -4.39 0.94
N SER A 96 8.59 -4.03 -0.33
CA SER A 96 7.72 -4.77 -1.25
C SER A 96 8.16 -6.25 -1.38
N ARG A 97 7.21 -7.18 -1.26
CA ARG A 97 7.49 -8.62 -1.14
C ARG A 97 7.72 -9.33 -2.48
N PRO A 98 8.67 -10.28 -2.57
CA PRO A 98 8.70 -11.27 -3.64
C PRO A 98 7.62 -12.34 -3.46
N VAL A 99 7.06 -12.83 -4.57
CA VAL A 99 6.11 -13.96 -4.58
C VAL A 99 6.85 -15.25 -4.22
N GLY A 100 6.34 -16.00 -3.23
CA GLY A 100 6.92 -17.30 -2.83
C GLY A 100 7.92 -17.20 -1.67
N GLU A 101 7.51 -16.53 -0.59
CA GLU A 101 8.32 -16.29 0.61
C GLU A 101 8.97 -17.58 1.17
N PRO A 102 10.31 -17.63 1.34
CA PRO A 102 10.98 -18.78 1.93
C PRO A 102 10.73 -18.85 3.45
N VAL A 103 10.80 -20.05 4.02
CA VAL A 103 10.77 -20.28 5.48
C VAL A 103 11.87 -19.45 6.15
N MET A 104 11.60 -18.92 7.35
CA MET A 104 12.57 -18.16 8.14
C MET A 104 13.87 -18.94 8.34
N LYS A 105 15.02 -18.29 8.13
CA LYS A 105 16.37 -18.83 8.30
C LYS A 105 17.11 -18.08 9.38
N LEU A 106 18.11 -18.73 9.98
CA LEU A 106 18.98 -18.11 10.97
C LEU A 106 19.74 -16.94 10.32
N ASN A 107 19.62 -15.75 10.91
CA ASN A 107 20.42 -14.58 10.57
C ASN A 107 21.72 -14.61 11.39
N ASN A 108 22.84 -14.81 10.71
CA ASN A 108 24.17 -14.85 11.33
C ASN A 108 24.70 -13.45 11.71
N ASN A 109 24.14 -12.38 11.15
CA ASN A 109 24.56 -11.00 11.35
C ASN A 109 23.36 -10.08 11.67
N PRO A 110 22.64 -10.32 12.79
CA PRO A 110 21.46 -9.53 13.14
C PRO A 110 21.82 -8.08 13.46
N ARG A 111 21.00 -7.15 12.97
CA ARG A 111 21.11 -5.72 13.25
C ARG A 111 20.83 -5.46 14.73
N ALA A 112 21.39 -4.36 15.27
CA ALA A 112 21.31 -4.08 16.70
C ALA A 112 19.87 -4.01 17.24
N TYR A 113 18.93 -3.47 16.47
CA TYR A 113 17.51 -3.38 16.87
C TYR A 113 16.76 -4.73 16.86
N GLU A 114 17.33 -5.77 16.27
CA GLU A 114 16.74 -7.12 16.23
C GLU A 114 17.12 -7.93 17.48
N LYS A 115 18.11 -7.48 18.23
CA LYS A 115 18.58 -8.08 19.49
C LYS A 115 17.71 -7.67 20.68
N TYR A 116 16.41 -7.57 20.45
CA TYR A 116 15.42 -7.18 21.44
C TYR A 116 14.26 -8.17 21.42
N ASP A 117 13.75 -8.49 22.59
CA ASP A 117 12.44 -9.09 22.73
C ASP A 117 11.40 -7.98 22.74
N PHE A 118 10.30 -8.19 22.02
CA PHE A 118 9.19 -7.25 21.90
C PHE A 118 7.96 -7.80 22.60
N TRP A 119 7.21 -6.91 23.24
CA TRP A 119 5.88 -7.19 23.76
C TRP A 119 4.89 -6.16 23.23
N LEU A 120 3.69 -6.63 22.93
CA LEU A 120 2.54 -5.79 22.62
C LEU A 120 1.66 -5.72 23.87
N ILE A 121 1.29 -4.52 24.29
CA ILE A 121 0.35 -4.27 25.38
C ILE A 121 -0.91 -3.68 24.76
N PHE A 122 -2.02 -4.39 24.84
CA PHE A 122 -3.31 -3.95 24.31
C PHE A 122 -4.35 -3.93 25.42
N ASN A 123 -4.96 -2.76 25.66
CA ASN A 123 -5.87 -2.51 26.78
C ASN A 123 -5.32 -3.03 28.11
N GLY A 124 -4.03 -2.81 28.35
CA GLY A 124 -3.30 -3.26 29.55
C GLY A 124 -2.87 -4.74 29.55
N ARG A 125 -3.34 -5.56 28.59
CA ARG A 125 -2.93 -6.97 28.46
C ARG A 125 -1.65 -7.09 27.65
N LYS A 126 -0.64 -7.74 28.23
CA LYS A 126 0.69 -7.94 27.61
C LYS A 126 0.78 -9.27 26.87
N PHE A 127 1.29 -9.23 25.64
CA PHE A 127 1.55 -10.35 24.74
C PHE A 127 3.03 -10.41 24.36
N GLY A 128 3.62 -11.60 24.32
CA GLY A 128 5.05 -11.80 24.03
C GLY A 128 5.77 -12.58 25.14
N PRO A 129 7.11 -12.70 25.08
CA PRO A 129 8.02 -12.03 24.14
C PRO A 129 7.97 -12.58 22.72
N TYR A 130 8.24 -11.69 21.75
CA TYR A 130 8.41 -11.99 20.33
C TYR A 130 9.70 -11.36 19.78
N ASP A 131 10.22 -11.91 18.69
CA ASP A 131 11.32 -11.32 17.92
C ASP A 131 10.84 -10.12 17.11
N ARG A 132 9.61 -10.17 16.58
CA ARG A 132 8.95 -9.12 15.81
C ARG A 132 7.43 -9.20 16.02
N ILE A 133 6.73 -8.08 15.86
CA ILE A 133 5.26 -7.99 15.86
C ILE A 133 4.83 -7.48 14.50
N LEU A 134 3.92 -8.19 13.83
CA LEU A 134 3.52 -7.90 12.45
C LEU A 134 2.01 -8.07 12.29
N ASP A 135 1.42 -7.43 11.27
CA ASP A 135 0.11 -7.83 10.75
C ASP A 135 0.15 -9.32 10.34
N MET A 136 -0.98 -10.01 10.47
CA MET A 136 -1.12 -11.45 10.20
C MET A 136 -0.67 -11.83 8.79
N THR A 137 -1.03 -11.00 7.80
CA THR A 137 -0.65 -11.17 6.39
C THR A 137 0.52 -10.28 5.99
N GLN A 138 0.95 -9.44 6.93
CA GLN A 138 1.93 -8.39 6.82
C GLN A 138 1.61 -7.37 5.70
N ASN A 139 0.36 -7.23 5.27
CA ASN A 139 -0.01 -6.36 4.15
C ASN A 139 -0.61 -5.02 4.59
N ASP A 140 -0.99 -4.92 5.87
CA ASP A 140 -1.67 -3.75 6.40
C ASP A 140 -0.96 -3.22 7.66
N PRO A 141 -0.23 -2.10 7.56
CA PRO A 141 0.45 -1.51 8.71
C PRO A 141 -0.52 -0.78 9.66
N ASP A 142 -1.79 -0.57 9.28
CA ASP A 142 -2.73 0.17 10.12
C ASP A 142 -3.30 -0.70 11.24
N ILE A 143 -2.86 -0.42 12.47
CA ILE A 143 -3.32 -1.05 13.70
C ILE A 143 -4.84 -0.96 13.90
N ASP A 144 -5.53 0.05 13.36
CA ASP A 144 -7.00 0.13 13.50
C ASP A 144 -7.70 -1.08 12.85
N ASN A 145 -7.09 -1.66 11.80
CA ASN A 145 -7.60 -2.84 11.11
C ASN A 145 -7.30 -4.15 11.85
N TRP A 146 -6.41 -4.12 12.85
CA TRP A 146 -6.08 -5.27 13.70
C TRP A 146 -7.04 -5.40 14.88
N VAL A 147 -7.75 -4.32 15.20
CA VAL A 147 -8.60 -4.19 16.38
C VAL A 147 -10.07 -4.37 16.00
N SER A 148 -10.75 -5.23 16.74
CA SER A 148 -12.20 -5.45 16.64
C SER A 148 -13.02 -4.16 16.72
N ARG A 149 -14.23 -4.19 16.15
CA ARG A 149 -15.11 -3.01 16.06
C ARG A 149 -15.41 -2.40 17.43
N ASP A 150 -15.55 -3.23 18.47
CA ASP A 150 -15.83 -2.80 19.84
C ASP A 150 -14.58 -2.38 20.62
N GLY A 151 -13.39 -2.46 20.03
CA GLY A 151 -12.13 -2.08 20.67
C GLY A 151 -11.61 -3.07 21.72
N LYS A 152 -12.28 -4.20 21.95
CA LYS A 152 -11.94 -5.12 23.06
C LYS A 152 -10.93 -6.19 22.69
N HIS A 153 -10.72 -6.40 21.40
CA HIS A 153 -9.88 -7.49 20.90
C HIS A 153 -8.92 -7.04 19.82
N ILE A 154 -7.72 -7.62 19.83
CA ILE A 154 -6.69 -7.44 18.81
C ILE A 154 -6.29 -8.77 18.17
N SER A 155 -5.92 -8.70 16.89
CA SER A 155 -5.32 -9.80 16.15
C SER A 155 -4.04 -9.36 15.46
N PHE A 156 -2.95 -10.11 15.63
CA PHE A 156 -1.64 -9.85 15.04
C PHE A 156 -0.83 -11.15 15.02
N CYS A 157 0.37 -11.15 14.43
CA CYS A 157 1.29 -12.27 14.59
C CYS A 157 2.61 -11.83 15.23
N GLY A 158 3.04 -12.60 16.24
CA GLY A 158 4.36 -12.48 16.83
C GLY A 158 5.32 -13.46 16.16
N VAL A 159 6.53 -13.04 15.81
CA VAL A 159 7.58 -13.97 15.34
C VAL A 159 8.31 -14.53 16.56
N LYS A 160 8.58 -15.83 16.59
CA LYS A 160 9.47 -16.42 17.58
C LYS A 160 10.23 -17.61 17.00
N GLY A 161 11.54 -17.47 16.86
CA GLY A 161 12.33 -18.47 16.16
C GLY A 161 11.88 -18.60 14.70
N GLN A 162 11.69 -19.83 14.22
CA GLN A 162 11.36 -20.11 12.80
C GLN A 162 9.87 -20.01 12.45
N LYS A 163 9.02 -19.50 13.34
CA LYS A 163 7.56 -19.56 13.19
C LYS A 163 6.89 -18.24 13.53
N TYR A 164 5.74 -18.03 12.91
CA TYR A 164 4.76 -17.02 13.28
C TYR A 164 3.78 -17.61 14.31
N TYR A 165 3.53 -16.85 15.37
CA TYR A 165 2.62 -17.15 16.46
C TYR A 165 1.45 -16.17 16.39
N PRO A 166 0.36 -16.56 15.71
CA PRO A 166 -0.83 -15.72 15.63
C PRO A 166 -1.46 -15.53 17.01
N ILE A 167 -1.78 -14.28 17.32
CA ILE A 167 -2.77 -13.90 18.32
C ILE A 167 -4.00 -13.47 17.54
N ILE A 168 -5.13 -14.14 17.73
CA ILE A 168 -6.40 -13.77 17.09
C ILE A 168 -7.43 -13.57 18.19
N ASN A 169 -8.09 -12.41 18.18
CA ASN A 169 -9.10 -12.08 19.16
C ASN A 169 -8.57 -12.19 20.62
N ASN A 170 -7.36 -11.69 20.88
CA ASN A 170 -6.60 -11.84 22.13
C ASN A 170 -6.20 -13.27 22.54
N GLN A 171 -6.34 -14.27 21.66
CA GLN A 171 -6.04 -15.68 21.95
C GLN A 171 -4.91 -16.22 21.08
N ALA A 172 -4.06 -17.06 21.67
CA ALA A 172 -3.02 -17.74 20.92
C ALA A 172 -3.63 -18.78 19.97
N TYR A 173 -3.10 -18.86 18.75
CA TYR A 173 -3.61 -19.73 17.71
C TYR A 173 -2.50 -20.60 17.10
N VAL A 174 -2.85 -21.50 16.17
CA VAL A 174 -1.90 -22.48 15.62
C VAL A 174 -0.74 -21.77 14.90
N PRO A 175 0.53 -22.01 15.30
CA PRO A 175 1.69 -21.41 14.64
C PRO A 175 1.82 -21.84 13.17
N PHE A 176 2.39 -20.97 12.35
CA PHE A 176 2.60 -21.21 10.92
C PHE A 176 4.01 -20.77 10.46
N TRP A 177 4.43 -21.17 9.25
CA TRP A 177 5.82 -21.01 8.79
C TRP A 177 6.02 -19.95 7.72
N THR A 178 4.98 -19.61 6.96
CA THR A 178 5.05 -18.59 5.89
C THR A 178 3.76 -17.78 5.85
N THR A 179 3.80 -16.54 5.37
CA THR A 179 2.60 -15.69 5.20
C THR A 179 1.51 -16.36 4.36
N GLY A 180 1.87 -17.23 3.41
CA GLY A 180 0.91 -18.01 2.62
C GLY A 180 0.11 -19.06 3.42
N GLN A 181 0.54 -19.37 4.64
CA GLN A 181 -0.16 -20.23 5.62
C GLN A 181 -0.84 -19.42 6.72
N ALA A 182 -0.75 -18.08 6.68
CA ALA A 182 -1.33 -17.22 7.68
C ALA A 182 -2.83 -17.50 7.80
N PRO A 183 -3.38 -17.48 9.03
CA PRO A 183 -4.80 -17.63 9.24
C PRO A 183 -5.55 -16.46 8.59
N SER A 184 -6.62 -16.77 7.87
CA SER A 184 -7.63 -15.77 7.53
C SER A 184 -8.39 -15.45 8.81
N TYR A 185 -8.43 -14.18 9.18
CA TYR A 185 -9.11 -13.71 10.37
C TYR A 185 -10.02 -12.56 9.99
N ASP A 186 -11.17 -12.49 10.64
CA ASP A 186 -12.02 -11.30 10.62
C ASP A 186 -11.93 -10.64 12.00
N ALA A 187 -11.23 -9.48 12.06
CA ALA A 187 -11.11 -8.71 13.29
C ALA A 187 -12.48 -8.27 13.82
N ARG A 188 -13.46 -8.00 12.95
CA ARG A 188 -14.78 -7.49 13.33
C ARG A 188 -15.60 -8.56 14.03
N SER A 189 -15.67 -9.77 13.46
CA SER A 189 -16.43 -10.88 14.06
C SER A 189 -15.63 -11.71 15.06
N GLY A 190 -14.31 -11.51 15.16
CA GLY A 190 -13.41 -12.32 15.98
C GLY A 190 -13.26 -13.77 15.51
N LYS A 191 -13.69 -14.08 14.27
CA LYS A 191 -13.61 -15.44 13.70
C LYS A 191 -12.27 -15.65 13.03
N SER A 192 -11.82 -16.90 13.02
CA SER A 192 -10.56 -17.28 12.39
C SER A 192 -10.63 -18.63 11.71
N THR A 193 -10.02 -18.70 10.53
CA THR A 193 -9.91 -19.92 9.75
C THR A 193 -8.56 -20.01 9.11
N ASN A 194 -7.93 -21.17 9.18
CA ASN A 194 -6.67 -21.38 8.48
C ASN A 194 -6.53 -22.79 7.92
N SER A 195 -5.86 -22.87 6.77
CA SER A 195 -5.47 -24.13 6.17
C SER A 195 -3.99 -24.38 6.36
N ILE A 196 -3.64 -25.59 6.76
CA ILE A 196 -2.25 -26.04 6.90
C ILE A 196 -2.04 -27.24 5.98
N GLU A 197 -1.03 -27.19 5.11
CA GLU A 197 -0.52 -28.38 4.43
C GLU A 197 0.32 -29.18 5.43
N TRP A 198 -0.28 -30.22 6.02
CA TRP A 198 0.37 -31.05 7.04
C TRP A 198 1.43 -31.99 6.46
N SER A 199 1.17 -32.49 5.26
CA SER A 199 2.10 -33.24 4.42
C SER A 199 1.76 -32.97 2.96
N GLN A 200 2.60 -33.38 2.02
CA GLN A 200 2.35 -33.17 0.59
C GLN A 200 0.93 -33.61 0.21
N ALA A 201 0.12 -32.66 -0.25
CA ALA A 201 -1.29 -32.89 -0.63
C ALA A 201 -2.20 -33.39 0.49
N ASN A 202 -1.93 -32.97 1.72
CA ASN A 202 -2.77 -33.22 2.88
C ASN A 202 -3.01 -31.93 3.66
N PHE A 203 -4.08 -31.24 3.30
CA PHE A 203 -4.52 -29.99 3.89
C PHE A 203 -5.55 -30.25 4.96
N ARG A 204 -5.40 -29.53 6.06
CA ARG A 204 -6.34 -29.45 7.17
C ARG A 204 -6.90 -28.05 7.27
N LEU A 205 -8.20 -27.91 7.51
CA LEU A 205 -8.84 -26.64 7.81
C LEU A 205 -9.19 -26.61 9.30
N TYR A 206 -8.86 -25.51 9.96
CA TYR A 206 -9.26 -25.22 11.33
C TYR A 206 -10.16 -24.00 11.35
N GLU A 207 -11.24 -24.05 12.12
CA GLU A 207 -12.18 -22.95 12.30
C GLU A 207 -12.39 -22.67 13.77
N ASN A 208 -12.03 -21.46 14.19
CA ASN A 208 -12.07 -21.00 15.58
C ASN A 208 -11.34 -21.93 16.58
N GLY A 209 -10.33 -22.67 16.13
CA GLY A 209 -9.46 -23.54 16.92
C GLY A 209 -9.52 -25.00 16.47
N PRO A 210 -10.69 -25.66 16.48
CA PRO A 210 -10.80 -27.07 16.10
C PRO A 210 -10.57 -27.31 14.61
N LYS A 211 -10.04 -28.50 14.30
CA LYS A 211 -9.95 -29.02 12.94
C LYS A 211 -11.35 -29.40 12.46
N VAL A 212 -11.80 -28.79 11.37
CA VAL A 212 -13.10 -29.06 10.75
C VAL A 212 -12.99 -29.86 9.46
N LEU A 213 -11.87 -29.77 8.74
CA LEU A 213 -11.58 -30.58 7.54
C LEU A 213 -10.20 -31.21 7.64
N ASP A 214 -10.06 -32.43 7.10
CA ASP A 214 -8.81 -33.21 7.10
C ASP A 214 -8.67 -34.00 5.80
N GLY A 215 -7.43 -34.25 5.38
CA GLY A 215 -7.13 -35.09 4.21
C GLY A 215 -7.35 -34.42 2.85
N TRP A 216 -7.57 -33.10 2.78
CA TRP A 216 -7.87 -32.42 1.52
C TRP A 216 -6.61 -32.28 0.66
N LYS A 217 -6.73 -32.44 -0.66
CA LYS A 217 -5.58 -32.25 -1.56
C LYS A 217 -5.11 -30.80 -1.70
N SER A 218 -6.01 -29.84 -1.47
CA SER A 218 -5.73 -28.39 -1.46
C SER A 218 -6.85 -27.64 -0.73
N ILE A 219 -6.50 -26.63 0.08
CA ILE A 219 -7.42 -25.61 0.58
C ILE A 219 -6.70 -24.26 0.49
N LYS A 220 -7.30 -23.26 -0.16
CA LYS A 220 -6.70 -21.95 -0.44
C LYS A 220 -7.79 -20.86 -0.50
N GLN A 221 -7.36 -19.59 -0.59
CA GLN A 221 -8.25 -18.42 -0.75
C GLN A 221 -9.38 -18.41 0.30
N ILE A 222 -9.00 -18.55 1.56
CA ILE A 222 -9.91 -18.53 2.70
C ILE A 222 -10.26 -17.07 2.99
N THR A 223 -11.54 -16.74 3.07
CA THR A 223 -11.97 -15.37 3.41
C THR A 223 -13.33 -15.40 4.10
N TYR A 224 -13.59 -14.43 4.96
CA TYR A 224 -14.89 -14.20 5.57
C TYR A 224 -15.65 -13.11 4.83
N SER A 225 -16.98 -13.17 4.86
CA SER A 225 -17.82 -12.03 4.48
C SER A 225 -17.59 -10.87 5.44
N GLU A 226 -17.91 -9.63 5.03
CA GLU A 226 -17.66 -8.44 5.87
C GLU A 226 -18.42 -8.44 7.21
N ASP A 227 -19.54 -9.16 7.29
CA ASP A 227 -20.31 -9.35 8.52
C ASP A 227 -19.85 -10.58 9.34
N GLY A 228 -18.84 -11.31 8.85
CA GLY A 228 -18.29 -12.52 9.43
C GLY A 228 -19.25 -13.71 9.42
N THR A 229 -20.43 -13.64 8.81
CA THR A 229 -21.44 -14.71 8.87
C THR A 229 -21.13 -15.89 7.96
N LYS A 230 -20.35 -15.66 6.89
CA LYS A 230 -20.01 -16.68 5.90
C LYS A 230 -18.50 -16.81 5.74
N LEU A 231 -18.04 -18.05 5.70
CA LEU A 231 -16.68 -18.42 5.34
C LEU A 231 -16.67 -18.95 3.91
N MET A 232 -15.81 -18.40 3.06
CA MET A 232 -15.53 -18.93 1.73
C MET A 232 -14.12 -19.52 1.69
N TYR A 233 -13.96 -20.63 0.96
CA TYR A 233 -12.63 -21.13 0.58
C TYR A 233 -12.69 -21.87 -0.76
N VAL A 234 -11.53 -21.95 -1.43
CA VAL A 234 -11.33 -22.79 -2.62
C VAL A 234 -10.66 -24.09 -2.18
N GLY A 235 -11.30 -25.22 -2.44
CA GLY A 235 -10.82 -26.52 -1.98
C GLY A 235 -10.90 -27.63 -3.02
N ALA A 236 -9.98 -28.58 -2.91
CA ALA A 236 -9.99 -29.84 -3.64
C ALA A 236 -9.87 -30.98 -2.62
N ARG A 237 -10.94 -31.78 -2.48
CA ARG A 237 -10.97 -32.87 -1.50
C ARG A 237 -10.12 -34.05 -1.97
N ASP A 238 -10.47 -34.62 -3.13
CA ASP A 238 -9.93 -35.90 -3.59
C ASP A 238 -8.89 -35.74 -4.72
N ASN A 239 -9.08 -34.76 -5.61
CA ASN A 239 -8.25 -34.53 -6.79
C ASN A 239 -7.76 -33.07 -6.86
N ARG A 240 -6.43 -32.83 -6.86
CA ARG A 240 -5.84 -31.47 -6.93
C ARG A 240 -6.29 -30.67 -8.17
N ASN A 241 -6.69 -31.36 -9.23
CA ASN A 241 -7.14 -30.75 -10.48
C ASN A 241 -8.65 -30.48 -10.52
N GLU A 242 -9.38 -30.81 -9.45
CA GLU A 242 -10.80 -30.51 -9.30
C GLU A 242 -11.02 -29.65 -8.06
N LYS A 243 -10.92 -28.34 -8.27
CA LYS A 243 -11.16 -27.33 -7.25
C LYS A 243 -12.61 -26.87 -7.31
N TYR A 244 -13.17 -26.66 -6.13
CA TYR A 244 -14.52 -26.16 -5.93
C TYR A 244 -14.45 -24.94 -5.02
N VAL A 245 -15.42 -24.04 -5.16
CA VAL A 245 -15.63 -22.95 -4.21
C VAL A 245 -16.65 -23.42 -3.19
N TYR A 246 -16.31 -23.25 -1.92
CA TYR A 246 -17.16 -23.61 -0.79
C TYR A 246 -17.58 -22.36 -0.05
N VAL A 247 -18.81 -22.36 0.46
CA VAL A 247 -19.30 -21.38 1.43
C VAL A 247 -19.88 -22.15 2.61
N ASN A 248 -19.37 -21.90 3.82
CA ASN A 248 -19.74 -22.66 5.02
C ASN A 248 -19.71 -24.18 4.78
N HIS A 249 -18.67 -24.66 4.12
CA HIS A 249 -18.46 -26.07 3.72
C HIS A 249 -19.38 -26.66 2.66
N GLU A 250 -20.32 -25.87 2.11
CA GLU A 250 -21.17 -26.31 1.02
C GLU A 250 -20.55 -25.94 -0.34
N LYS A 251 -20.55 -26.88 -1.28
CA LYS A 251 -20.08 -26.64 -2.65
C LYS A 251 -21.05 -25.68 -3.36
N ILE A 252 -20.55 -24.53 -3.78
CA ILE A 252 -21.35 -23.55 -4.55
C ILE A 252 -20.94 -23.47 -6.03
N ALA A 253 -19.71 -23.87 -6.36
CA ALA A 253 -19.18 -23.82 -7.72
C ALA A 253 -18.04 -24.81 -7.96
N GLY A 254 -17.83 -25.17 -9.24
CA GLY A 254 -16.84 -26.14 -9.69
C GLY A 254 -17.49 -27.40 -10.30
N PRO A 255 -16.71 -28.38 -10.77
CA PRO A 255 -15.24 -28.41 -10.68
C PRO A 255 -14.57 -27.42 -11.64
N TYR A 256 -13.43 -26.90 -11.19
CA TYR A 256 -12.49 -26.10 -11.97
C TYR A 256 -11.06 -26.63 -11.80
N TYR A 257 -10.25 -26.50 -12.85
CA TYR A 257 -8.82 -26.82 -12.76
C TYR A 257 -8.08 -25.87 -11.81
N LEU A 258 -8.43 -24.58 -11.88
CA LEU A 258 -7.93 -23.51 -11.03
C LEU A 258 -9.10 -22.56 -10.70
N VAL A 259 -9.03 -21.90 -9.55
CA VAL A 259 -9.88 -20.74 -9.24
C VAL A 259 -8.97 -19.57 -8.97
N SER A 260 -9.16 -18.47 -9.68
CA SER A 260 -8.51 -17.19 -9.39
C SER A 260 -9.56 -16.20 -8.91
N LYS A 261 -9.09 -15.17 -8.19
CA LYS A 261 -9.90 -14.00 -7.79
C LYS A 261 -11.25 -14.42 -7.20
N ALA A 262 -11.23 -15.10 -6.05
CA ALA A 262 -12.43 -15.46 -5.31
C ALA A 262 -12.59 -14.61 -4.04
N GLY A 263 -13.82 -14.24 -3.72
CA GLY A 263 -14.16 -13.50 -2.52
C GLY A 263 -15.66 -13.25 -2.40
N PHE A 264 -16.04 -12.38 -1.46
CA PHE A 264 -17.41 -11.90 -1.33
C PHE A 264 -17.59 -10.57 -2.06
N ILE A 265 -18.72 -10.43 -2.75
CA ILE A 265 -19.13 -9.16 -3.35
C ILE A 265 -19.31 -8.16 -2.20
N PRO A 266 -18.62 -7.00 -2.20
CA PRO A 266 -18.63 -6.04 -1.10
C PRO A 266 -20.04 -5.65 -0.64
N GLY A 267 -20.22 -5.48 0.68
CA GLY A 267 -21.52 -5.19 1.28
C GLY A 267 -22.51 -6.36 1.23
N THR A 268 -22.11 -7.54 0.74
CA THR A 268 -23.01 -8.69 0.59
C THR A 268 -22.38 -10.01 1.02
N ASN A 269 -23.24 -11.04 1.07
CA ASN A 269 -22.90 -12.43 1.36
C ASN A 269 -22.90 -13.32 0.11
N LYS A 270 -22.80 -12.71 -1.07
CA LYS A 270 -22.72 -13.38 -2.37
C LYS A 270 -21.26 -13.51 -2.79
N VAL A 271 -20.89 -14.63 -3.42
CA VAL A 271 -19.51 -14.90 -3.83
C VAL A 271 -19.25 -14.42 -5.25
N TYR A 272 -18.06 -13.89 -5.52
CA TYR A 272 -17.51 -13.82 -6.86
C TYR A 272 -16.33 -14.78 -7.01
N CYS A 273 -16.13 -15.36 -8.19
CA CYS A 273 -14.91 -16.11 -8.52
C CYS A 273 -14.70 -16.26 -10.04
N ALA A 274 -13.45 -16.47 -10.47
CA ALA A 274 -13.13 -16.85 -11.84
C ALA A 274 -12.61 -18.31 -11.89
N GLY A 275 -13.37 -19.19 -12.54
CA GLY A 275 -13.06 -20.61 -12.68
C GLY A 275 -12.34 -20.93 -13.98
N PHE A 276 -11.36 -21.83 -13.91
CA PHE A 276 -10.49 -22.21 -15.03
C PHE A 276 -10.79 -23.61 -15.52
N ASN A 277 -10.63 -23.82 -16.82
CA ASN A 277 -10.55 -25.15 -17.42
C ASN A 277 -9.10 -25.46 -17.81
N ILE A 278 -8.72 -26.74 -17.80
CA ILE A 278 -7.37 -27.19 -18.17
C ILE A 278 -7.01 -26.87 -19.63
N HIS A 279 -8.01 -26.75 -20.52
CA HIS A 279 -7.79 -26.52 -21.94
C HIS A 279 -7.88 -25.04 -22.40
N ASN A 280 -8.75 -24.23 -21.78
CA ASN A 280 -9.15 -22.92 -22.33
C ASN A 280 -8.80 -21.71 -21.44
N ASN A 281 -7.85 -21.85 -20.52
CA ASN A 281 -7.57 -20.89 -19.44
C ASN A 281 -8.80 -20.66 -18.54
N TYR A 282 -9.86 -20.00 -18.99
CA TYR A 282 -11.05 -19.73 -18.19
C TYR A 282 -12.27 -20.50 -18.68
N LYS A 283 -13.16 -20.85 -17.75
CA LYS A 283 -14.45 -21.50 -18.02
C LYS A 283 -15.61 -20.51 -17.81
N GLN A 284 -15.64 -19.89 -16.64
CA GLN A 284 -16.70 -18.97 -16.26
C GLN A 284 -16.25 -18.01 -15.16
N VAL A 285 -16.92 -16.86 -15.08
CA VAL A 285 -16.90 -15.97 -13.92
C VAL A 285 -18.25 -16.07 -13.21
N ILE A 286 -18.24 -16.21 -11.89
CA ILE A 286 -19.42 -16.18 -11.02
C ILE A 286 -19.46 -14.83 -10.32
N LEU A 287 -20.64 -14.22 -10.29
CA LEU A 287 -20.93 -12.96 -9.60
C LEU A 287 -22.27 -13.13 -8.89
N GLY A 288 -22.23 -13.70 -7.69
CA GLY A 288 -23.42 -14.06 -6.92
C GLY A 288 -24.24 -15.11 -7.65
N ASP A 289 -25.46 -14.76 -8.02
CA ASP A 289 -26.38 -15.59 -8.80
C ASP A 289 -26.09 -15.57 -10.30
N LYS A 290 -25.27 -14.63 -10.77
CA LYS A 290 -24.92 -14.51 -12.19
C LYS A 290 -23.72 -15.39 -12.55
N ARG A 291 -23.78 -15.95 -13.75
CA ARG A 291 -22.70 -16.73 -14.36
C ARG A 291 -22.41 -16.14 -15.73
N VAL A 292 -21.14 -15.83 -15.97
CA VAL A 292 -20.65 -15.33 -17.26
C VAL A 292 -19.74 -16.40 -17.83
N ASP A 293 -20.19 -17.05 -18.90
CA ASP A 293 -19.38 -18.03 -19.61
C ASP A 293 -18.26 -17.33 -20.37
N ILE A 294 -17.05 -17.90 -20.33
CA ILE A 294 -15.90 -17.37 -21.03
C ILE A 294 -15.72 -18.15 -22.33
N PRO A 295 -15.73 -17.48 -23.50
CA PRO A 295 -15.56 -18.16 -24.78
C PRO A 295 -14.24 -18.93 -24.87
N ASP A 296 -14.26 -20.04 -25.60
CA ASP A 296 -13.07 -20.82 -25.87
C ASP A 296 -11.99 -19.98 -26.58
N GLY A 297 -10.74 -20.11 -26.13
CA GLY A 297 -9.62 -19.32 -26.64
C GLY A 297 -9.55 -17.88 -26.09
N SER A 298 -10.48 -17.49 -25.21
CA SER A 298 -10.44 -16.23 -24.47
C SER A 298 -9.91 -16.41 -23.04
N GLY A 299 -9.57 -15.32 -22.38
CA GLY A 299 -9.18 -15.30 -20.98
C GLY A 299 -9.76 -14.13 -20.22
N VAL A 300 -9.84 -14.25 -18.89
CA VAL A 300 -10.23 -13.16 -18.00
C VAL A 300 -8.98 -12.41 -17.57
N THR A 301 -9.00 -11.09 -17.78
CA THR A 301 -7.96 -10.15 -17.38
C THR A 301 -8.57 -8.94 -16.66
N ASN A 302 -7.74 -8.06 -16.09
CA ASN A 302 -8.17 -6.83 -15.41
C ASN A 302 -9.34 -7.03 -14.42
N PHE A 303 -9.24 -8.03 -13.55
CA PHE A 303 -10.28 -8.33 -12.55
C PHE A 303 -10.11 -7.41 -11.33
N HIS A 304 -10.98 -6.43 -11.19
CA HIS A 304 -11.01 -5.43 -10.12
C HIS A 304 -12.34 -5.48 -9.37
N VAL A 305 -12.28 -5.23 -8.06
CA VAL A 305 -13.42 -5.28 -7.14
C VAL A 305 -13.33 -4.07 -6.22
N ASN A 306 -14.40 -3.30 -6.13
CA ASN A 306 -14.57 -2.29 -5.11
C ASN A 306 -16.01 -2.29 -4.57
N GLU A 307 -16.31 -1.42 -3.61
CA GLU A 307 -17.61 -1.33 -2.93
C GLU A 307 -18.81 -1.14 -3.87
N ASN A 308 -18.59 -0.53 -5.04
CA ASN A 308 -19.67 -0.17 -5.97
C ASN A 308 -19.79 -1.15 -7.14
N LYS A 309 -18.67 -1.72 -7.61
CA LYS A 309 -18.58 -2.45 -8.88
C LYS A 309 -17.56 -3.58 -8.85
N ILE A 310 -17.81 -4.58 -9.68
CA ILE A 310 -16.83 -5.60 -10.08
C ILE A 310 -16.62 -5.49 -11.58
N VAL A 311 -15.38 -5.36 -12.01
CA VAL A 311 -15.01 -5.20 -13.42
C VAL A 311 -14.02 -6.28 -13.81
N PHE A 312 -14.21 -6.87 -14.98
CA PHE A 312 -13.23 -7.75 -15.60
C PHE A 312 -13.32 -7.66 -17.11
N THR A 313 -12.24 -8.02 -17.80
CA THR A 313 -12.20 -8.06 -19.26
C THR A 313 -12.10 -9.48 -19.79
N ILE A 314 -12.88 -9.76 -20.84
CA ILE A 314 -12.72 -10.94 -21.67
C ILE A 314 -11.75 -10.59 -22.80
N GLU A 315 -10.52 -11.06 -22.67
CA GLU A 315 -9.47 -10.93 -23.66
C GLU A 315 -9.55 -12.09 -24.66
N THR A 316 -9.59 -11.78 -25.95
CA THR A 316 -9.62 -12.78 -27.03
C THR A 316 -8.46 -12.53 -27.98
N ARG A 317 -7.66 -13.56 -28.27
CA ARG A 317 -6.61 -13.45 -29.30
C ARG A 317 -7.24 -13.35 -30.68
N VAL A 318 -6.61 -12.57 -31.57
CA VAL A 318 -7.04 -12.39 -32.96
C VAL A 318 -5.91 -12.90 -33.86
N PRO A 319 -5.94 -14.19 -34.26
CA PRO A 319 -4.82 -14.82 -34.98
C PRO A 319 -4.41 -14.09 -36.26
N GLU A 320 -5.39 -13.61 -37.04
CA GLU A 320 -5.21 -12.87 -38.29
C GLU A 320 -4.33 -11.62 -38.14
N MET A 321 -4.32 -11.02 -36.95
CA MET A 321 -3.55 -9.82 -36.64
C MET A 321 -2.18 -10.10 -36.01
N SER A 322 -1.90 -11.37 -35.69
CA SER A 322 -0.69 -11.76 -34.93
C SER A 322 0.60 -11.50 -35.73
N ALA A 323 0.55 -11.57 -37.06
CA ALA A 323 1.69 -11.26 -37.91
C ALA A 323 2.13 -9.78 -37.81
N LYS A 324 1.17 -8.86 -37.62
CA LYS A 324 1.43 -7.42 -37.56
C LYS A 324 1.68 -6.91 -36.15
N TYR A 325 0.95 -7.43 -35.16
CA TYR A 325 0.96 -6.88 -33.79
C TYR A 325 1.49 -7.86 -32.73
N GLY A 326 1.88 -9.08 -33.13
CA GLY A 326 2.44 -10.08 -32.23
C GLY A 326 1.53 -10.34 -31.03
N ALA A 327 2.09 -10.19 -29.83
CA ALA A 327 1.37 -10.38 -28.58
C ALA A 327 0.19 -9.42 -28.38
N LEU A 328 0.16 -8.26 -29.06
CA LEU A 328 -0.92 -7.26 -28.99
C LEU A 328 -2.09 -7.57 -29.94
N ALA A 329 -2.06 -8.68 -30.68
CA ALA A 329 -3.18 -9.08 -31.53
C ALA A 329 -4.34 -9.64 -30.70
N ARG A 330 -5.01 -8.76 -29.96
CA ARG A 330 -6.06 -9.11 -28.99
C ARG A 330 -7.19 -8.10 -29.02
N LYS A 331 -8.38 -8.56 -28.64
CA LYS A 331 -9.55 -7.73 -28.40
C LYS A 331 -10.09 -7.95 -27.00
N PHE A 332 -10.69 -6.92 -26.43
CA PHE A 332 -11.16 -6.87 -25.05
C PHE A 332 -12.64 -6.50 -25.04
N THR A 333 -13.44 -7.31 -24.38
CA THR A 333 -14.80 -6.95 -23.96
C THR A 333 -14.76 -6.65 -22.47
N VAL A 334 -15.29 -5.50 -22.06
CA VAL A 334 -15.43 -5.15 -20.65
C VAL A 334 -16.75 -5.68 -20.13
N MET A 335 -16.69 -6.35 -18.98
CA MET A 335 -17.84 -6.77 -18.20
C MET A 335 -17.84 -5.97 -16.90
N GLU A 336 -18.96 -5.31 -16.61
CA GLU A 336 -19.12 -4.52 -15.40
C GLU A 336 -20.33 -5.03 -14.64
N TYR A 337 -20.14 -5.37 -13.38
CA TYR A 337 -21.18 -5.80 -12.46
C TYR A 337 -21.41 -4.69 -11.44
N ASP A 338 -22.64 -4.19 -11.38
CA ASP A 338 -23.06 -3.21 -10.40
C ASP A 338 -23.45 -3.91 -9.10
N VAL A 339 -22.74 -3.62 -8.00
CA VAL A 339 -22.89 -4.32 -6.73
C VAL A 339 -24.28 -4.13 -6.13
N LYS A 340 -24.84 -2.93 -6.27
CA LYS A 340 -26.13 -2.55 -5.69
C LYS A 340 -27.31 -3.22 -6.42
N THR A 341 -27.28 -3.24 -7.74
CA THR A 341 -28.38 -3.73 -8.57
C THR A 341 -28.23 -5.20 -8.97
N GLY A 342 -27.01 -5.74 -8.93
CA GLY A 342 -26.70 -7.09 -9.43
C GLY A 342 -26.74 -7.22 -10.96
N ASN A 343 -26.81 -6.10 -11.67
CA ASN A 343 -26.85 -6.08 -13.13
C ASN A 343 -25.45 -6.18 -13.71
N ILE A 344 -25.35 -6.88 -14.83
CA ILE A 344 -24.12 -6.98 -15.63
C ILE A 344 -24.32 -6.17 -16.91
N SER A 345 -23.48 -5.15 -17.10
CA SER A 345 -23.31 -4.46 -18.38
C SER A 345 -22.09 -4.98 -19.11
N ARG A 346 -22.15 -4.87 -20.44
CA ARG A 346 -21.08 -5.26 -21.36
C ARG A 346 -20.83 -4.11 -22.33
N HIS A 347 -19.57 -3.79 -22.59
CA HIS A 347 -19.19 -2.87 -23.66
C HIS A 347 -17.83 -3.22 -24.30
N GLY A 348 -17.58 -2.66 -25.49
CA GLY A 348 -16.49 -3.06 -26.40
C GLY A 348 -17.02 -3.42 -27.79
N GLU A 349 -16.25 -4.04 -28.67
CA GLU A 349 -14.89 -4.58 -28.47
C GLU A 349 -13.79 -3.52 -28.62
N TYR A 350 -12.81 -3.55 -27.72
CA TYR A 350 -11.62 -2.71 -27.76
C TYR A 350 -10.39 -3.52 -28.17
N TRP A 351 -9.34 -2.87 -28.64
CA TRP A 351 -8.26 -3.53 -29.38
C TRP A 351 -6.89 -3.29 -28.75
N LYS A 352 -6.02 -4.29 -28.90
CA LYS A 352 -4.59 -4.33 -28.52
C LYS A 352 -4.27 -4.28 -27.04
N THR A 353 -4.75 -3.27 -26.32
CA THR A 353 -4.48 -3.08 -24.88
C THR A 353 -5.70 -2.48 -24.20
N LEU A 354 -5.90 -2.82 -22.93
CA LEU A 354 -6.93 -2.21 -22.08
C LEU A 354 -6.41 -2.13 -20.66
N ASN A 355 -6.26 -0.90 -20.16
CA ASN A 355 -5.92 -0.62 -18.78
C ASN A 355 -7.19 -0.20 -18.03
N VAL A 356 -7.33 -0.67 -16.79
CA VAL A 356 -8.42 -0.30 -15.88
C VAL A 356 -7.85 0.54 -14.75
N HIS A 357 -8.44 1.70 -14.55
CA HIS A 357 -8.06 2.68 -13.53
C HIS A 357 -9.23 2.83 -12.56
N GLU A 358 -8.94 2.93 -11.28
CA GLU A 358 -9.93 3.20 -10.25
C GLU A 358 -9.73 4.61 -9.72
N PHE A 359 -10.78 5.44 -9.78
CA PHE A 359 -10.81 6.77 -9.19
C PHE A 359 -12.14 6.97 -8.48
N ASN A 360 -12.08 7.37 -7.20
CA ASN A 360 -13.25 7.69 -6.38
C ASN A 360 -14.35 6.60 -6.44
N GLY A 361 -13.97 5.35 -6.22
CA GLY A 361 -14.91 4.21 -6.23
C GLY A 361 -15.51 3.87 -7.59
N SER A 362 -15.04 4.48 -8.69
CA SER A 362 -15.46 4.20 -10.06
C SER A 362 -14.31 3.72 -10.95
N PHE A 363 -14.64 2.93 -11.97
CA PHE A 363 -13.67 2.40 -12.93
C PHE A 363 -13.69 3.18 -14.25
N TYR A 364 -12.49 3.39 -14.79
CA TYR A 364 -12.21 4.07 -16.04
C TYR A 364 -11.29 3.19 -16.90
N TYR A 365 -11.41 3.33 -18.21
CA TYR A 365 -10.76 2.44 -19.16
C TYR A 365 -9.95 3.21 -20.17
N GLU A 366 -8.70 2.82 -20.33
CA GLU A 366 -7.80 3.35 -21.33
C GLU A 366 -7.51 2.25 -22.37
N THR A 367 -7.89 2.50 -23.62
CA THR A 367 -7.83 1.46 -24.66
C THR A 367 -7.80 2.06 -26.07
N LEU A 368 -7.80 1.19 -27.09
CA LEU A 368 -7.85 1.59 -28.49
C LEU A 368 -9.12 1.07 -29.17
N SER A 369 -9.64 1.86 -30.09
CA SER A 369 -10.65 1.40 -31.04
C SER A 369 -10.03 0.47 -32.09
N LYS A 370 -10.89 -0.15 -32.91
CA LYS A 370 -10.46 -0.95 -34.06
C LYS A 370 -9.60 -0.15 -35.05
N ASP A 371 -9.89 1.14 -35.18
CA ASP A 371 -9.17 2.08 -36.05
C ASP A 371 -7.94 2.70 -35.38
N GLU A 372 -7.52 2.12 -34.26
CA GLU A 372 -6.35 2.52 -33.46
C GLU A 372 -6.44 3.92 -32.85
N GLU A 373 -7.64 4.47 -32.75
CA GLU A 373 -7.87 5.69 -32.00
C GLU A 373 -7.84 5.41 -30.50
N PHE A 374 -7.12 6.25 -29.76
CA PHE A 374 -7.13 6.27 -28.31
C PHE A 374 -8.52 6.58 -27.79
N LEU A 375 -8.96 5.79 -26.81
CA LEU A 375 -10.21 5.93 -26.11
C LEU A 375 -9.94 5.97 -24.60
N TYR A 376 -10.46 7.00 -23.94
CA TYR A 376 -10.61 7.03 -22.50
C TYR A 376 -12.10 6.99 -22.17
N LEU A 377 -12.50 5.98 -21.40
CA LEU A 377 -13.89 5.62 -21.21
C LEU A 377 -14.24 5.59 -19.72
N THR A 378 -15.49 5.91 -19.41
CA THR A 378 -16.09 5.65 -18.11
C THR A 378 -17.09 4.49 -18.22
N TYR A 379 -17.83 4.26 -17.13
CA TYR A 379 -18.82 3.22 -16.99
C TYR A 379 -19.78 3.11 -18.19
N GLY A 380 -20.08 1.86 -18.59
CA GLY A 380 -20.92 1.56 -19.74
C GLY A 380 -20.27 1.89 -21.09
N GLY A 381 -18.97 2.14 -21.12
CA GLY A 381 -18.23 2.47 -22.34
C GLY A 381 -18.50 3.87 -22.87
N ARG A 382 -18.95 4.81 -22.02
CA ARG A 382 -19.14 6.21 -22.40
C ARG A 382 -17.81 6.91 -22.57
N TRP A 383 -17.67 7.75 -23.60
CA TRP A 383 -16.40 8.36 -23.95
C TRP A 383 -16.17 9.61 -23.12
N LEU A 384 -15.01 9.70 -22.49
CA LEU A 384 -14.50 10.93 -21.88
C LEU A 384 -13.46 11.61 -22.78
N ALA A 385 -12.66 10.82 -23.50
CA ALA A 385 -11.76 11.33 -24.51
C ALA A 385 -11.62 10.36 -25.68
N LYS A 386 -11.43 10.94 -26.86
CA LYS A 386 -11.10 10.22 -28.09
C LYS A 386 -10.02 10.98 -28.84
N LYS A 387 -8.95 10.29 -29.26
CA LYS A 387 -7.84 10.92 -29.98
C LYS A 387 -7.26 9.99 -31.03
N LYS A 388 -7.12 10.47 -32.26
CA LYS A 388 -6.37 9.74 -33.28
C LYS A 388 -4.87 9.82 -32.97
N VAL A 389 -4.22 8.66 -32.92
CA VAL A 389 -2.80 8.50 -32.56
C VAL A 389 -2.14 7.54 -33.52
N LYS A 390 -0.89 7.82 -33.92
CA LYS A 390 -0.16 7.00 -34.91
C LYS A 390 0.33 5.67 -34.31
N ASP A 391 0.68 5.70 -33.02
CA ASP A 391 1.10 4.54 -32.22
C ASP A 391 0.32 4.53 -30.91
N GLY A 392 -0.88 3.93 -30.94
CA GLY A 392 -1.77 3.85 -29.79
C GLY A 392 -1.16 3.16 -28.56
N PRO A 393 -0.51 1.99 -28.70
CA PRO A 393 0.16 1.35 -27.57
C PRO A 393 1.24 2.22 -26.92
N ALA A 394 2.08 2.90 -27.70
CA ALA A 394 3.06 3.82 -27.14
C ALA A 394 2.41 5.03 -26.48
N PHE A 395 1.33 5.56 -27.05
CA PHE A 395 0.58 6.67 -26.45
C PHE A 395 0.08 6.30 -25.05
N ILE A 396 -0.59 5.15 -24.92
CA ILE A 396 -1.12 4.62 -23.66
C ILE A 396 -0.01 4.43 -22.61
N LEU A 397 1.12 3.85 -23.01
CA LEU A 397 2.25 3.62 -22.09
C LEU A 397 2.80 4.91 -21.45
N TYR A 398 2.74 6.03 -22.19
CA TYR A 398 3.31 7.31 -21.78
C TYR A 398 2.28 8.35 -21.35
N ALA A 399 0.99 8.04 -21.47
CA ALA A 399 -0.08 8.88 -20.95
C ALA A 399 -0.13 8.79 -19.42
N ARG A 400 -0.55 9.88 -18.79
CA ARG A 400 -0.79 9.99 -17.35
C ARG A 400 -2.16 10.60 -17.16
N ASP A 401 -2.99 9.90 -16.43
CA ASP A 401 -4.40 10.23 -16.29
C ASP A 401 -4.79 10.33 -14.81
N VAL A 402 -5.72 11.23 -14.53
CA VAL A 402 -6.44 11.29 -13.27
C VAL A 402 -7.84 11.83 -13.55
N VAL A 403 -8.83 11.27 -12.86
CA VAL A 403 -10.21 11.76 -12.90
C VAL A 403 -10.56 12.31 -11.52
N THR A 404 -10.99 13.57 -11.49
CA THR A 404 -11.43 14.27 -10.27
C THR A 404 -12.81 13.78 -9.83
N PRO A 405 -13.24 14.04 -8.57
CA PRO A 405 -14.52 13.53 -8.06
C PRO A 405 -15.75 13.97 -8.86
N ASP A 406 -15.70 15.14 -9.50
CA ASP A 406 -16.76 15.67 -10.37
C ASP A 406 -16.81 15.03 -11.77
N GLY A 407 -15.91 14.08 -12.08
CA GLY A 407 -15.84 13.38 -13.37
C GLY A 407 -14.95 14.06 -14.42
N THR A 408 -14.25 15.15 -14.08
CA THR A 408 -13.31 15.80 -15.01
C THR A 408 -12.07 14.94 -15.24
N LEU A 409 -11.79 14.64 -16.51
CA LEU A 409 -10.58 13.94 -16.93
C LEU A 409 -9.44 14.91 -17.16
N TYR A 410 -8.34 14.70 -16.45
CA TYR A 410 -7.04 15.27 -16.79
C TYR A 410 -6.16 14.20 -17.44
N LEU A 411 -5.64 14.52 -18.62
CA LEU A 411 -4.77 13.62 -19.39
C LEU A 411 -3.51 14.37 -19.82
N ALA A 412 -2.36 13.92 -19.34
CA ALA A 412 -1.05 14.36 -19.78
C ALA A 412 -0.41 13.33 -20.71
N TYR A 413 0.01 13.73 -21.91
CA TYR A 413 0.60 12.82 -22.90
C TYR A 413 1.70 13.51 -23.68
N ARG A 414 2.62 12.71 -24.26
CA ARG A 414 3.69 13.22 -25.12
C ARG A 414 3.11 13.75 -26.42
N LYS A 415 3.42 15.00 -26.75
CA LYS A 415 3.09 15.65 -28.02
C LYS A 415 3.76 14.89 -29.16
N ALA A 416 2.99 14.52 -30.17
CA ALA A 416 3.55 13.95 -31.38
C ALA A 416 4.24 15.05 -32.21
N LYS A 417 5.33 14.70 -32.90
CA LYS A 417 5.92 15.54 -33.94
C LYS A 417 4.94 15.71 -35.12
N PRO A 418 5.13 16.70 -36.01
CA PRO A 418 4.29 16.89 -37.20
C PRO A 418 4.17 15.65 -38.10
N ASP A 419 5.18 14.76 -38.09
CA ASP A 419 5.19 13.47 -38.80
C ASP A 419 4.44 12.34 -38.05
N GLY A 420 3.82 12.67 -36.92
CA GLY A 420 3.06 11.79 -36.03
C GLY A 420 3.90 10.89 -35.14
N ASN A 421 5.24 10.99 -35.16
CA ASN A 421 6.10 10.19 -34.29
C ASN A 421 6.16 10.78 -32.88
N ILE A 422 6.03 9.94 -31.84
CA ILE A 422 6.39 10.32 -30.47
C ILE A 422 7.91 10.38 -30.42
N GLU A 423 8.46 11.43 -29.81
CA GLU A 423 9.91 11.61 -29.73
C GLU A 423 10.59 10.37 -29.15
N LYS A 424 11.84 10.09 -29.55
CA LYS A 424 12.74 9.12 -28.89
C LYS A 424 13.87 9.83 -28.13
N ALA A 425 13.84 11.16 -28.10
CA ALA A 425 14.87 11.97 -27.46
C ALA A 425 14.79 11.84 -25.94
N ARG A 426 15.86 12.24 -25.25
CA ARG A 426 15.92 12.28 -23.78
C ARG A 426 14.92 13.28 -23.18
N LYS A 427 14.27 14.14 -23.97
CA LYS A 427 13.22 15.09 -23.54
C LYS A 427 12.01 14.98 -24.47
N PHE A 428 10.82 15.18 -23.92
CA PHE A 428 9.53 15.14 -24.61
C PHE A 428 8.72 16.36 -24.20
N THR A 429 7.98 16.94 -25.12
CA THR A 429 6.92 17.89 -24.77
C THR A 429 5.69 17.12 -24.30
N TYR A 430 5.30 17.28 -23.04
CA TYR A 430 4.04 16.78 -22.50
C TYR A 430 2.96 17.85 -22.63
N VAL A 431 1.78 17.45 -23.07
CA VAL A 431 0.58 18.28 -23.13
C VAL A 431 -0.39 17.78 -22.08
N ILE A 432 -0.84 18.66 -21.20
CA ILE A 432 -1.92 18.39 -20.24
C ILE A 432 -3.22 18.90 -20.84
N THR A 433 -4.24 18.06 -20.81
CA THR A 433 -5.61 18.40 -21.21
C THR A 433 -6.58 18.20 -20.05
N LYS A 434 -7.56 19.11 -19.93
CA LYS A 434 -8.73 19.02 -19.05
C LYS A 434 -9.95 18.81 -19.94
N ASN A 435 -10.61 17.65 -19.86
CA ASN A 435 -11.71 17.25 -20.74
C ASN A 435 -11.40 17.49 -22.24
N GLY A 436 -10.17 17.15 -22.65
CA GLY A 436 -9.70 17.32 -24.04
C GLY A 436 -9.21 18.73 -24.41
N VAL A 437 -9.44 19.75 -23.58
CA VAL A 437 -8.93 21.11 -23.80
C VAL A 437 -7.53 21.24 -23.22
N LYS A 438 -6.56 21.71 -24.01
CA LYS A 438 -5.19 21.94 -23.52
C LYS A 438 -5.18 22.98 -22.41
N VAL A 439 -4.56 22.65 -21.29
CA VAL A 439 -4.40 23.54 -20.12
C VAL A 439 -2.94 23.84 -19.78
N ALA A 440 -2.01 22.96 -20.16
CA ALA A 440 -0.58 23.19 -19.94
C ALA A 440 0.28 22.39 -20.94
N GLU A 441 1.55 22.80 -21.08
CA GLU A 441 2.53 22.15 -21.94
C GLU A 441 3.95 22.32 -21.38
N TYR A 442 4.70 21.23 -21.20
CA TYR A 442 6.03 21.25 -20.59
C TYR A 442 7.02 20.34 -21.32
N ASP A 443 8.27 20.76 -21.46
CA ASP A 443 9.34 19.87 -21.87
C ASP A 443 9.92 19.11 -20.67
N ALA A 444 9.82 17.79 -20.70
CA ALA A 444 10.27 16.92 -19.62
C ALA A 444 10.86 15.62 -20.14
N VAL A 445 11.81 15.05 -19.40
CA VAL A 445 12.39 13.72 -19.64
C VAL A 445 11.38 12.64 -19.28
N PHE A 446 10.61 12.85 -18.21
CA PHE A 446 9.72 11.84 -17.65
C PHE A 446 8.55 12.50 -16.90
N ALA A 447 7.41 11.81 -16.84
CA ALA A 447 6.26 12.17 -16.03
C ALA A 447 5.87 11.00 -15.13
N GLU A 448 5.71 11.26 -13.83
CA GLU A 448 5.19 10.26 -12.88
C GLU A 448 3.73 9.93 -13.16
N ARG A 449 3.23 8.86 -12.52
CA ARG A 449 1.79 8.61 -12.44
C ARG A 449 1.11 9.81 -11.79
N ALA A 450 0.06 10.31 -12.44
CA ALA A 450 -0.75 11.39 -11.88
C ALA A 450 -1.44 10.92 -10.60
N ARG A 451 -1.66 11.85 -9.68
CA ARG A 451 -2.31 11.62 -8.38
C ARG A 451 -3.47 12.58 -8.21
N LEU A 452 -4.42 12.19 -7.38
CA LEU A 452 -5.49 13.07 -6.90
C LEU A 452 -5.18 13.39 -5.45
N ASN A 453 -5.31 14.65 -5.03
CA ASN A 453 -5.38 14.93 -3.61
C ASN A 453 -6.80 14.55 -3.13
N GLU A 454 -6.89 13.53 -2.29
CA GLU A 454 -8.17 12.99 -1.82
C GLU A 454 -8.98 13.98 -0.96
N SER A 455 -8.32 14.94 -0.31
CA SER A 455 -8.97 15.91 0.56
C SER A 455 -9.66 17.04 -0.20
N ASN A 456 -9.05 17.55 -1.27
CA ASN A 456 -9.60 18.67 -2.04
C ASN A 456 -10.02 18.31 -3.48
N GLY A 457 -9.74 17.09 -3.94
CA GLY A 457 -10.11 16.60 -5.27
C GLY A 457 -9.30 17.16 -6.43
N GLU A 458 -8.16 17.81 -6.17
CA GLU A 458 -7.35 18.47 -7.21
C GLU A 458 -6.30 17.53 -7.83
N PRO A 459 -6.06 17.61 -9.15
CA PRO A 459 -5.11 16.75 -9.83
C PRO A 459 -3.67 17.22 -9.61
N PHE A 460 -2.77 16.26 -9.42
CA PHE A 460 -1.34 16.50 -9.19
C PHE A 460 -0.48 15.70 -10.17
N PHE A 461 0.28 16.43 -11.00
CA PHE A 461 1.23 15.86 -11.95
C PHE A 461 2.66 16.29 -11.61
N VAL A 462 3.61 15.37 -11.79
CA VAL A 462 5.04 15.61 -11.60
C VAL A 462 5.80 15.33 -12.88
N PHE A 463 6.57 16.31 -13.34
CA PHE A 463 7.40 16.24 -14.54
C PHE A 463 8.87 16.48 -14.19
N TYR A 464 9.74 15.62 -14.70
CA TYR A 464 11.19 15.64 -14.48
C TYR A 464 11.84 16.36 -15.66
N LEU A 465 12.48 17.51 -15.44
CA LEU A 465 12.89 18.42 -16.51
C LEU A 465 14.29 18.12 -17.08
N ASP A 466 15.15 17.47 -16.29
CA ASP A 466 16.58 17.31 -16.56
C ASP A 466 17.01 15.84 -16.70
N GLN A 467 16.54 14.92 -15.85
CA GLN A 467 16.83 13.48 -15.94
C GLN A 467 15.75 12.61 -15.28
N ALA A 468 15.63 11.33 -15.66
CA ALA A 468 14.56 10.46 -15.13
C ALA A 468 14.81 9.95 -13.70
N VAL A 469 16.08 9.83 -13.28
CA VAL A 469 16.48 9.35 -11.95
C VAL A 469 17.40 10.40 -11.32
N GLY A 470 17.06 10.82 -10.10
CA GLY A 470 17.83 11.84 -9.40
C GLY A 470 17.73 13.24 -10.01
N ALA A 471 16.61 13.57 -10.67
CA ALA A 471 16.35 14.90 -11.21
C ALA A 471 16.63 15.99 -10.18
N LEU A 472 17.32 17.01 -10.64
CA LEU A 472 17.44 18.27 -9.94
C LEU A 472 16.17 19.08 -10.16
N ASP A 473 15.60 19.09 -11.37
CA ASP A 473 14.55 20.05 -11.66
C ASP A 473 13.21 19.36 -11.93
N ARG A 474 12.17 19.85 -11.24
CA ARG A 474 10.80 19.34 -11.37
C ARG A 474 9.82 20.46 -11.70
N MET A 475 8.84 20.12 -12.52
CA MET A 475 7.62 20.90 -12.69
C MET A 475 6.47 20.12 -12.07
N PHE A 476 5.71 20.79 -11.20
CA PHE A 476 4.45 20.30 -10.67
C PHE A 476 3.30 21.06 -11.31
N TYR A 477 2.28 20.34 -11.75
CA TYR A 477 0.99 20.91 -12.10
C TYR A 477 -0.02 20.46 -11.05
N TYR A 478 -0.54 21.39 -10.25
CA TYR A 478 -1.42 21.10 -9.13
C TYR A 478 -2.66 21.99 -9.14
N GLY A 479 -3.84 21.42 -9.41
CA GLY A 479 -5.10 22.17 -9.46
C GLY A 479 -5.08 23.39 -10.40
N GLY A 480 -4.32 23.30 -11.50
CA GLY A 480 -4.13 24.42 -12.45
C GLY A 480 -2.94 25.34 -12.14
N SER A 481 -2.31 25.21 -10.97
CA SER A 481 -1.10 25.96 -10.63
C SER A 481 0.15 25.26 -11.15
N GLU A 482 1.07 26.04 -11.72
CA GLU A 482 2.38 25.57 -12.16
C GLU A 482 3.44 25.93 -11.13
N ILE A 483 4.14 24.92 -10.62
CA ILE A 483 5.14 25.09 -9.58
C ILE A 483 6.44 24.46 -10.05
N ARG A 484 7.44 25.31 -10.30
CA ARG A 484 8.79 24.86 -10.62
C ARG A 484 9.60 24.73 -9.34
N SER A 485 10.27 23.60 -9.16
CA SER A 485 11.24 23.39 -8.10
C SER A 485 12.59 23.07 -8.71
N ASP A 486 13.59 23.86 -8.34
CA ASP A 486 14.96 23.65 -8.78
C ASP A 486 15.77 22.92 -7.68
N GLY A 487 16.69 22.06 -8.09
CA GLY A 487 17.53 21.27 -7.20
C GLY A 487 16.92 19.96 -6.69
N TYR A 488 17.78 18.99 -6.34
CA TYR A 488 17.43 17.59 -6.09
C TYR A 488 16.28 17.41 -5.08
N VAL A 489 15.05 17.26 -5.59
CA VAL A 489 13.85 17.04 -4.78
C VAL A 489 13.87 15.58 -4.30
N MET A 490 13.84 15.39 -2.99
CA MET A 490 13.81 14.08 -2.36
C MET A 490 12.39 13.59 -2.11
N GLU A 491 11.53 14.48 -1.60
CA GLU A 491 10.17 14.17 -1.19
C GLU A 491 9.27 15.37 -1.49
N THR A 492 7.99 15.11 -1.76
CA THR A 492 6.98 16.12 -2.02
C THR A 492 5.68 15.78 -1.28
N VAL A 493 5.16 16.76 -0.54
CA VAL A 493 3.93 16.67 0.27
C VAL A 493 2.97 17.77 -0.17
N CYS A 494 1.74 17.40 -0.52
CA CYS A 494 0.69 18.36 -0.85
C CYS A 494 -0.08 18.73 0.41
N ALA A 495 -0.40 20.00 0.58
CA ALA A 495 -1.31 20.43 1.65
C ALA A 495 -2.72 19.91 1.39
N PRO A 496 -3.40 19.33 2.40
CA PRO A 496 -4.72 18.70 2.21
C PRO A 496 -5.79 19.63 1.62
N GLU A 497 -5.90 20.86 2.11
CA GLU A 497 -7.01 21.77 1.82
C GLU A 497 -6.60 22.95 0.91
N SER A 498 -5.36 22.95 0.38
CA SER A 498 -4.86 24.03 -0.45
C SER A 498 -4.01 23.54 -1.62
N LEU A 499 -3.72 24.44 -2.56
CA LEU A 499 -2.83 24.18 -3.69
C LEU A 499 -1.34 24.34 -3.34
N ASN A 500 -0.99 24.27 -2.05
CA ASN A 500 0.40 24.36 -1.61
C ASN A 500 1.11 23.02 -1.71
N VAL A 501 2.34 23.06 -2.21
CA VAL A 501 3.24 21.91 -2.33
C VAL A 501 4.51 22.20 -1.55
N TYR A 502 4.85 21.28 -0.64
CA TYR A 502 6.09 21.31 0.11
C TYR A 502 7.05 20.24 -0.43
N SER A 503 8.33 20.59 -0.56
CA SER A 503 9.35 19.68 -1.07
C SER A 503 10.60 19.72 -0.20
N ILE A 504 11.20 18.55 0.05
CA ILE A 504 12.55 18.47 0.63
C ILE A 504 13.55 18.53 -0.52
N VAL A 505 14.38 19.57 -0.55
CA VAL A 505 15.40 19.76 -1.59
C VAL A 505 16.78 19.58 -0.97
N ARG A 506 17.62 18.73 -1.60
CA ARG A 506 19.02 18.58 -1.22
C ARG A 506 19.85 19.71 -1.85
N THR A 507 20.57 20.44 -1.02
CA THR A 507 21.49 21.51 -1.42
C THR A 507 22.80 20.94 -1.97
N ALA A 508 23.61 21.78 -2.63
CA ALA A 508 24.87 21.36 -3.25
C ALA A 508 25.88 20.78 -2.25
N ASP A 509 25.86 21.25 -1.01
CA ASP A 509 26.65 20.74 0.12
C ASP A 509 26.00 19.53 0.82
N THR A 510 25.02 18.92 0.18
CA THR A 510 24.29 17.71 0.62
C THR A 510 23.35 17.87 1.81
N ARG A 511 23.24 19.07 2.37
CA ARG A 511 22.23 19.40 3.38
C ARG A 511 20.83 19.50 2.76
N ARG A 512 19.81 19.71 3.58
CA ARG A 512 18.39 19.66 3.19
C ARG A 512 17.72 20.99 3.54
N ARG A 513 16.88 21.47 2.63
CA ARG A 513 16.04 22.66 2.83
C ARG A 513 14.62 22.33 2.39
N VAL A 514 13.65 22.86 3.13
CA VAL A 514 12.23 22.71 2.79
C VAL A 514 11.81 23.87 1.90
N TYR A 515 11.15 23.53 0.79
CA TYR A 515 10.61 24.48 -0.17
C TYR A 515 9.08 24.46 -0.08
N LYS A 516 8.44 25.62 -0.17
CA LYS A 516 7.00 25.80 -0.38
C LYS A 516 6.81 26.41 -1.77
N ASN A 517 6.02 25.75 -2.61
CA ASN A 517 5.70 26.18 -3.97
C ASN A 517 6.95 26.59 -4.77
N GLY A 518 8.00 25.76 -4.70
CA GLY A 518 9.23 25.99 -5.47
C GLY A 518 10.19 27.03 -4.90
N LYS A 519 9.89 27.61 -3.74
CA LYS A 519 10.76 28.59 -3.05
C LYS A 519 11.11 28.12 -1.66
N PRO A 520 12.26 28.51 -1.07
CA PRO A 520 12.56 28.24 0.33
C PRO A 520 11.38 28.61 1.25
N ALA A 521 10.91 27.66 2.05
CA ALA A 521 9.83 27.90 3.02
C ALA A 521 10.34 28.73 4.22
N ASP A 522 11.64 28.62 4.53
CA ASP A 522 12.37 29.42 5.50
C ASP A 522 13.85 29.55 5.09
N GLU A 523 14.63 30.27 5.89
CA GLU A 523 16.07 30.44 5.66
C GLU A 523 16.90 29.23 6.11
N LEU A 524 16.31 28.26 6.80
CA LEU A 524 17.03 27.19 7.47
C LEU A 524 17.53 26.13 6.48
N ILE A 525 18.77 25.70 6.67
CA ILE A 525 19.40 24.56 6.00
C ILE A 525 19.80 23.57 7.09
N ARG A 526 19.41 22.32 6.91
CA ARG A 526 19.47 21.29 7.95
C ARG A 526 20.31 20.11 7.48
N ASP A 527 21.07 19.49 8.38
CA ASP A 527 21.94 18.36 8.02
C ASP A 527 21.16 17.12 7.58
N GLY A 528 19.91 16.98 8.03
CA GLY A 528 18.97 16.00 7.50
C GLY A 528 17.52 16.43 7.74
N VAL A 529 16.65 16.16 6.77
CA VAL A 529 15.19 16.21 6.96
C VAL A 529 14.69 14.85 6.51
N THR A 530 14.05 14.13 7.43
CA THR A 530 13.57 12.76 7.17
C THR A 530 12.08 12.73 6.84
N GLU A 531 11.34 13.75 7.27
CA GLU A 531 9.89 13.84 7.06
C GLU A 531 9.45 15.30 7.13
N VAL A 532 8.42 15.64 6.36
CA VAL A 532 7.72 16.93 6.40
C VAL A 532 6.22 16.68 6.51
N VAL A 533 5.56 17.38 7.43
CA VAL A 533 4.10 17.42 7.54
C VAL A 533 3.62 18.86 7.40
N VAL A 534 2.43 19.03 6.85
CA VAL A 534 1.88 20.34 6.49
C VAL A 534 0.49 20.50 7.07
N SER A 535 0.17 21.72 7.50
CA SER A 535 -1.19 22.10 7.89
C SER A 535 -2.17 21.96 6.71
N GLY A 536 -3.47 21.81 7.02
CA GLY A 536 -4.53 21.71 6.01
C GLY A 536 -4.48 22.83 4.97
N ASP A 537 -4.48 24.07 5.45
CA ASP A 537 -4.37 25.28 4.61
C ASP A 537 -2.97 25.51 4.02
N GLY A 538 -1.98 24.70 4.42
CA GLY A 538 -0.59 24.82 4.00
C GLY A 538 0.08 26.12 4.45
N SER A 539 -0.44 26.80 5.48
CA SER A 539 0.17 28.03 6.01
C SER A 539 1.47 27.72 6.75
N ILE A 540 1.48 26.63 7.50
CA ILE A 540 2.61 26.16 8.31
C ILE A 540 3.01 24.72 7.96
N TYR A 541 4.26 24.38 8.27
CA TYR A 541 4.79 23.03 8.16
C TYR A 541 5.62 22.68 9.40
N ALA A 542 5.76 21.39 9.66
CA ALA A 542 6.73 20.86 10.60
C ALA A 542 7.65 19.87 9.87
N ALA A 543 8.92 19.84 10.25
CA ALA A 543 9.91 18.94 9.66
C ALA A 543 10.62 18.17 10.77
N LEU A 544 10.74 16.86 10.59
CA LEU A 544 11.59 16.03 11.44
C LEU A 544 13.04 16.16 10.96
N VAL A 545 13.88 16.68 11.82
CA VAL A 545 15.29 16.99 11.54
C VAL A 545 16.16 15.97 12.24
N SER A 546 17.02 15.29 11.48
CA SER A 546 18.07 14.45 12.05
C SER A 546 19.35 15.27 12.14
N ASN A 547 19.88 15.44 13.35
CA ASN A 547 21.26 15.89 13.51
C ASN A 547 22.14 14.65 13.32
N THR A 548 22.91 14.62 12.23
CA THR A 548 24.00 13.64 12.05
C THR A 548 25.19 14.02 12.91
#